data_AF-A0A517PRP8-F1
#
_entry.id   AF-A0A517PRP8-F1
#
_cell.length_a   1.000
_cell.length_b   1.000
_cell.length_c   1.000
_cell.angle_alpha   90.00
_cell.angle_beta   90.00
_cell.angle_gamma   90.00
#
_symmetry.space_group_name_H-M   'P 1'
#
loop_
_entity.id
_entity.type
_entity.pdbx_description
1 polymer ?
#
loop_
_entity_poly.entity_id
_entity_poly.type
_entity_poly.pdbx_seq_one_letter_code
_entity_poly.pdbx_strand_id
1 'polypeptide(L)'
;MLRMSLNPLLTCCLLTVLLTSCAKEQPAAGNASENSSETIGDVKPLVNRVLTQEEQAQLTPEQVLTLLKEGNQRFVAGTLTARDHSKLVREAALGQYPKAVILSCLDSRIPVEDVFDRGIGDIFVARVAGNFENTDILGSMEFACKVSGSKLVFVLGHESCGAIRGAIDGVELGNITAMLANIKPAVEHFKDYEGEQTGQNPEFVKMVTKQNVLATIDRIRTNSPILKEMEQQGDIKIVGGIYNMDTGTVTMLEE
;
A
#
# COMPACT_ATOMS: atom_id res chain seq x y z
N MET A 1 47.66 11.11 41.20
CA MET A 1 48.12 12.39 41.78
C MET A 1 47.38 13.52 41.10
N LEU A 2 46.59 14.27 41.89
CA LEU A 2 46.29 15.72 41.83
C LEU A 2 45.85 16.34 40.49
N ARG A 3 44.86 17.23 40.39
CA ARG A 3 43.90 17.92 41.29
C ARG A 3 43.03 18.79 40.34
N MET A 4 41.71 18.93 40.53
CA MET A 4 41.02 20.13 41.07
C MET A 4 41.32 21.45 40.32
N SER A 5 40.41 22.38 39.98
CA SER A 5 39.08 22.72 40.54
C SER A 5 38.34 23.75 39.67
N LEU A 6 37.00 23.70 39.72
CA LEU A 6 35.98 24.77 39.88
C LEU A 6 36.29 26.25 39.50
N ASN A 7 35.37 26.81 38.67
CA ASN A 7 34.42 27.95 38.90
C ASN A 7 34.96 29.31 39.48
N PRO A 8 34.26 30.47 39.44
CA PRO A 8 32.89 30.76 38.98
C PRO A 8 32.61 32.20 38.37
N LEU A 9 31.31 32.46 38.10
CA LEU A 9 30.54 33.69 38.41
C LEU A 9 30.45 34.91 37.44
N LEU A 10 29.18 35.30 37.24
CA LEU A 10 28.61 36.64 36.95
C LEU A 10 28.90 37.28 35.58
N THR A 11 27.91 37.75 34.82
CA THR A 11 27.18 38.99 35.17
C THR A 11 25.81 39.07 34.46
N CYS A 12 24.87 39.62 35.23
CA CYS A 12 23.48 39.94 34.96
C CYS A 12 23.30 40.99 33.84
N CYS A 13 22.27 40.86 33.00
CA CYS A 13 21.62 41.99 32.33
C CYS A 13 20.14 41.66 32.04
N LEU A 14 19.25 42.14 32.90
CA LEU A 14 17.82 42.31 32.65
C LEU A 14 17.63 43.32 31.50
N LEU A 15 16.84 42.97 30.49
CA LEU A 15 16.22 43.96 29.61
C LEU A 15 14.69 43.76 29.64
N THR A 16 14.03 44.65 30.38
CA THR A 16 12.58 44.84 30.40
C THR A 16 12.10 45.45 29.09
N VAL A 17 11.22 44.76 28.36
CA VAL A 17 10.44 45.34 27.26
C VAL A 17 9.06 45.69 27.79
N LEU A 18 8.76 46.99 27.79
CA LEU A 18 7.47 47.58 28.17
C LEU A 18 6.44 47.39 27.04
N LEU A 19 5.21 47.15 27.47
CA LEU A 19 3.97 47.02 26.69
C LEU A 19 3.66 48.28 25.88
N THR A 20 3.23 48.11 24.63
CA THR A 20 2.35 49.05 23.94
C THR A 20 1.16 48.31 23.33
N SER A 21 0.02 48.49 23.98
CA SER A 21 -1.31 48.12 23.49
C SER A 21 -1.75 49.15 22.45
N CYS A 22 -2.12 48.69 21.25
CA CYS A 22 -2.91 49.47 20.30
C CYS A 22 -4.22 48.73 20.04
N ALA A 23 -5.25 49.10 20.79
CA ALA A 23 -6.63 48.93 20.38
C ALA A 23 -6.91 49.91 19.22
N LYS A 24 -7.53 49.42 18.14
CA LYS A 24 -8.16 50.25 17.12
C LYS A 24 -9.51 49.64 16.73
N GLU A 25 -10.44 50.55 16.51
CA GLU A 25 -11.90 50.42 16.62
C GLU A 25 -12.57 49.60 15.51
N GLN A 26 -13.73 49.03 15.86
CA GLN A 26 -14.73 48.49 14.94
C GLN A 26 -15.43 49.60 14.15
N PRO A 27 -15.77 49.39 12.86
CA PRO A 27 -16.86 50.09 12.22
C PRO A 27 -18.17 49.30 12.32
N ALA A 28 -19.26 50.06 12.45
CA ALA A 28 -20.63 49.61 12.63
C ALA A 28 -21.30 49.06 11.36
N ALA A 29 -22.46 48.45 11.60
CA ALA A 29 -23.33 47.68 10.71
C ALA A 29 -23.64 48.26 9.30
N GLY A 30 -23.81 47.35 8.35
CA GLY A 30 -24.40 47.59 7.03
C GLY A 30 -25.03 46.34 6.44
N ASN A 31 -26.37 46.31 6.47
CA ASN A 31 -27.37 45.58 5.67
C ASN A 31 -27.21 44.11 5.24
N ALA A 32 -28.32 43.40 5.44
CA ALA A 32 -28.67 42.12 4.86
C ALA A 32 -28.65 42.12 3.32
N SER A 33 -28.08 41.08 2.74
CA SER A 33 -28.68 40.39 1.58
C SER A 33 -28.16 38.97 1.47
N GLU A 34 -29.11 38.07 1.18
CA GLU A 34 -28.93 36.81 0.45
C GLU A 34 -28.28 35.65 1.20
N ASN A 35 -29.18 34.92 1.88
CA ASN A 35 -29.07 33.50 2.17
C ASN A 35 -28.91 32.72 0.85
N SER A 36 -27.69 32.64 0.32
CA SER A 36 -27.37 31.65 -0.72
C SER A 36 -27.32 30.29 -0.04
N SER A 37 -28.45 29.59 -0.09
CA SER A 37 -28.51 28.14 0.04
C SER A 37 -27.58 27.54 -1.02
N GLU A 38 -26.29 27.44 -0.70
CA GLU A 38 -25.39 26.55 -1.42
C GLU A 38 -25.99 25.15 -1.28
N THR A 39 -26.47 24.63 -2.41
CA THR A 39 -26.84 23.23 -2.54
C THR A 39 -25.64 22.43 -2.08
N ILE A 40 -25.75 21.78 -0.92
CA ILE A 40 -24.82 20.76 -0.45
C ILE A 40 -24.83 19.69 -1.54
N GLY A 41 -23.91 19.82 -2.50
CA GLY A 41 -23.73 18.85 -3.57
C GLY A 41 -23.51 17.49 -2.94
N ASP A 42 -24.09 16.45 -3.53
CA ASP A 42 -24.06 15.05 -3.10
C ASP A 42 -22.81 14.71 -2.27
N VAL A 43 -22.93 14.82 -0.94
CA VAL A 43 -21.84 14.42 -0.05
C VAL A 43 -21.84 12.90 -0.12
N LYS A 44 -20.85 12.35 -0.82
CA LYS A 44 -20.64 10.90 -0.87
C LYS A 44 -20.70 10.33 0.55
N PRO A 45 -21.45 9.23 0.76
CA PRO A 45 -21.65 8.70 2.09
C PRO A 45 -20.30 8.36 2.74
N LEU A 46 -20.08 8.92 3.92
CA LEU A 46 -18.88 8.69 4.72
C LEU A 46 -18.88 7.25 5.24
N VAL A 47 -17.92 6.44 4.80
CA VAL A 47 -17.70 5.11 5.38
C VAL A 47 -17.03 5.29 6.74
N ASN A 48 -17.72 4.83 7.78
CA ASN A 48 -17.33 5.06 9.15
C ASN A 48 -17.37 3.80 10.01
N ARG A 49 -17.57 2.62 9.40
CA ARG A 49 -17.52 1.32 10.07
C ARG A 49 -16.67 0.29 9.36
N VAL A 50 -16.13 -0.66 10.13
CA VAL A 50 -15.41 -1.82 9.59
C VAL A 50 -16.37 -2.95 9.19
N LEU A 51 -15.86 -3.87 8.36
CA LEU A 51 -16.57 -5.09 7.95
C LEU A 51 -16.73 -6.03 9.15
N THR A 52 -17.87 -6.71 9.29
CA THR A 52 -18.04 -7.78 10.30
C THR A 52 -17.59 -9.15 9.79
N GLN A 53 -17.44 -10.12 10.69
CA GLN A 53 -17.10 -11.49 10.34
C GLN A 53 -18.17 -12.13 9.46
N GLU A 54 -19.45 -11.93 9.78
CA GLU A 54 -20.57 -12.48 9.04
C GLU A 54 -20.62 -11.91 7.62
N GLU A 55 -20.41 -10.60 7.48
CA GLU A 55 -20.34 -9.94 6.18
C GLU A 55 -19.17 -10.48 5.33
N GLN A 56 -17.99 -10.68 5.93
CA GLN A 56 -16.84 -11.27 5.26
C GLN A 56 -17.11 -12.72 4.82
N ALA A 57 -17.77 -13.51 5.67
CA ALA A 57 -18.04 -14.92 5.41
C ALA A 57 -18.95 -15.13 4.18
N GLN A 58 -19.80 -14.15 3.84
CA GLN A 58 -20.66 -14.19 2.65
C GLN A 58 -19.94 -13.79 1.36
N LEU A 59 -18.71 -13.28 1.42
CA LEU A 59 -17.95 -12.88 0.24
C LEU A 59 -17.32 -14.08 -0.46
N THR A 60 -17.44 -14.10 -1.79
CA THR A 60 -16.68 -15.02 -2.65
C THR A 60 -15.37 -14.38 -3.13
N PRO A 61 -14.36 -15.18 -3.54
CA PRO A 61 -13.13 -14.65 -4.12
C PRO A 61 -13.37 -13.74 -5.33
N GLU A 62 -14.29 -14.10 -6.22
CA GLU A 62 -14.67 -13.31 -7.40
C GLU A 62 -15.30 -11.96 -7.03
N GLN A 63 -16.15 -11.94 -5.99
CA GLN A 63 -16.72 -10.68 -5.49
C GLN A 63 -15.62 -9.77 -4.93
N VAL A 64 -14.69 -10.31 -4.15
CA VAL A 64 -13.57 -9.51 -3.63
C VAL A 64 -12.69 -8.97 -4.75
N LEU A 65 -12.38 -9.78 -5.76
CA LEU A 65 -11.61 -9.31 -6.93
C LEU A 65 -12.36 -8.19 -7.67
N THR A 66 -13.67 -8.34 -7.87
CA THR A 66 -14.51 -7.31 -8.50
C THR A 66 -14.48 -6.01 -7.71
N LEU A 67 -14.65 -6.08 -6.39
CA LEU A 67 -14.57 -4.92 -5.51
C LEU A 67 -13.22 -4.21 -5.63
N LEU A 68 -12.10 -4.93 -5.72
CA LEU A 68 -10.78 -4.32 -5.91
C LEU A 68 -10.67 -3.64 -7.28
N LYS A 69 -11.12 -4.29 -8.36
CA LYS A 69 -11.13 -3.70 -9.72
C LYS A 69 -11.95 -2.41 -9.76
N GLU A 70 -13.15 -2.40 -9.18
CA GLU A 70 -14.00 -1.20 -9.08
C GLU A 70 -13.35 -0.10 -8.22
N GLY A 71 -12.64 -0.50 -7.16
CA GLY A 71 -11.88 0.44 -6.33
C GLY A 71 -10.77 1.13 -7.12
N ASN A 72 -10.05 0.38 -7.94
CA ASN A 72 -9.03 0.95 -8.83
C ASN A 72 -9.61 1.88 -9.89
N GLN A 73 -10.78 1.55 -10.44
CA GLN A 73 -11.50 2.46 -11.34
C GLN A 73 -11.84 3.80 -10.65
N ARG A 74 -12.26 3.77 -9.37
CA ARG A 74 -12.51 5.00 -8.60
C ARG A 74 -11.24 5.78 -8.31
N PHE A 75 -10.12 5.10 -8.03
CA PHE A 75 -8.82 5.74 -7.86
C PHE A 75 -8.39 6.48 -9.13
N VAL A 76 -8.43 5.80 -10.29
CA VAL A 76 -8.10 6.40 -11.61
C VAL A 76 -9.02 7.57 -11.94
N ALA A 77 -10.30 7.47 -11.62
CA ALA A 77 -11.28 8.53 -11.87
C ALA A 77 -11.23 9.70 -10.86
N GLY A 78 -10.40 9.63 -9.81
CA GLY A 78 -10.38 10.64 -8.74
C GLY A 78 -11.67 10.69 -7.92
N THR A 79 -12.41 9.58 -7.85
CA THR A 79 -13.73 9.48 -7.22
C THR A 79 -13.73 8.60 -5.97
N LEU A 80 -12.65 8.65 -5.21
CA LEU A 80 -12.46 7.89 -3.96
C LEU A 80 -13.60 8.04 -2.96
N THR A 81 -13.78 6.99 -2.14
CA THR A 81 -14.75 6.98 -1.05
C THR A 81 -14.24 7.79 0.15
N ALA A 82 -15.08 8.67 0.68
CA ALA A 82 -14.77 9.40 1.91
C ALA A 82 -14.80 8.46 3.12
N ARG A 83 -13.77 8.54 3.99
CA ARG A 83 -13.62 7.66 5.16
C ARG A 83 -13.22 8.44 6.41
N ASP A 84 -13.78 8.08 7.56
CA ASP A 84 -13.29 8.54 8.87
C ASP A 84 -12.23 7.57 9.40
N HIS A 85 -10.97 7.78 9.00
CA HIS A 85 -9.87 6.91 9.43
C HIS A 85 -9.71 6.85 10.94
N SER A 86 -9.92 7.96 11.65
CA SER A 86 -9.79 8.02 13.10
C SER A 86 -10.78 7.08 13.79
N LYS A 87 -12.04 7.08 13.34
CA LYS A 87 -13.06 6.16 13.82
C LYS A 87 -12.78 4.72 13.40
N LEU A 88 -12.43 4.50 12.13
CA LEU A 88 -12.17 3.15 11.60
C LEU A 88 -11.01 2.46 12.33
N VAL A 89 -9.95 3.18 12.70
CA VAL A 89 -8.85 2.62 13.52
C VAL A 89 -9.36 2.15 14.88
N ARG A 90 -10.21 2.95 15.55
CA ARG A 90 -10.77 2.57 16.85
C ARG A 90 -11.71 1.36 16.76
N GLU A 91 -12.47 1.26 15.67
CA GLU A 91 -13.34 0.10 15.45
C GLU A 91 -12.53 -1.16 15.10
N ALA A 92 -11.52 -1.04 14.23
CA ALA A 92 -10.64 -2.14 13.85
C ALA A 92 -9.82 -2.69 15.02
N ALA A 93 -9.58 -1.89 16.06
CA ALA A 93 -8.90 -2.34 17.28
C ALA A 93 -9.66 -3.45 18.03
N LEU A 94 -10.97 -3.58 17.81
CA LEU A 94 -11.79 -4.65 18.38
C LEU A 94 -11.74 -5.95 17.55
N GLY A 95 -11.22 -5.87 16.32
CA GLY A 95 -11.15 -6.95 15.37
C GLY A 95 -11.21 -6.43 13.93
N GLN A 96 -10.59 -7.14 13.01
CA GLN A 96 -10.62 -6.82 11.58
C GLN A 96 -10.82 -8.09 10.75
N TYR A 97 -11.56 -7.95 9.67
CA TYR A 97 -11.99 -9.06 8.80
C TYR A 97 -11.64 -8.69 7.34
N PRO A 98 -10.35 -8.72 6.97
CA PRO A 98 -9.91 -8.23 5.68
C PRO A 98 -10.40 -9.13 4.55
N LYS A 99 -10.88 -8.51 3.48
CA LYS A 99 -11.40 -9.19 2.29
C LYS A 99 -10.26 -9.87 1.51
N ALA A 100 -9.09 -9.26 1.49
CA ALA A 100 -7.92 -9.71 0.74
C ALA A 100 -6.61 -9.47 1.50
N VAL A 101 -5.57 -10.22 1.12
CA VAL A 101 -4.17 -9.92 1.39
C VAL A 101 -3.45 -9.57 0.09
N ILE A 102 -2.71 -8.47 0.10
CA ILE A 102 -2.02 -7.94 -1.08
C ILE A 102 -0.52 -7.89 -0.81
N LEU A 103 0.26 -8.61 -1.60
CA LEU A 103 1.72 -8.49 -1.64
C LEU A 103 2.10 -7.43 -2.67
N SER A 104 2.75 -6.36 -2.21
CA SER A 104 3.16 -5.23 -3.05
C SER A 104 4.63 -4.88 -2.82
N CYS A 105 5.15 -3.97 -3.64
CA CYS A 105 6.48 -3.45 -3.46
C CYS A 105 6.57 -2.52 -2.23
N LEU A 106 7.77 -2.43 -1.65
CA LEU A 106 8.11 -1.41 -0.63
C LEU A 106 7.98 0.03 -1.16
N ASP A 107 7.93 0.22 -2.47
CA ASP A 107 7.82 1.53 -3.12
C ASP A 107 6.61 2.33 -2.59
N SER A 108 6.91 3.46 -1.95
CA SER A 108 5.91 4.30 -1.26
C SER A 108 4.96 5.01 -2.22
N ARG A 109 5.27 5.04 -3.52
CA ARG A 109 4.42 5.63 -4.56
C ARG A 109 3.23 4.74 -4.92
N ILE A 110 3.11 3.57 -4.29
CA ILE A 110 2.01 2.63 -4.46
C ILE A 110 1.21 2.58 -3.16
N PRO A 111 0.31 3.54 -2.89
CA PRO A 111 -0.56 3.48 -1.74
C PRO A 111 -1.66 2.43 -2.00
N VAL A 112 -1.41 1.17 -1.65
CA VAL A 112 -2.23 0.01 -2.05
C VAL A 112 -3.70 0.18 -1.62
N GLU A 113 -3.92 0.69 -0.42
CA GLU A 113 -5.23 1.00 0.13
C GLU A 113 -5.97 2.03 -0.73
N ASP A 114 -5.31 3.10 -1.15
CA ASP A 114 -5.90 4.12 -2.04
C ASP A 114 -6.09 3.59 -3.46
N VAL A 115 -5.10 2.86 -4.00
CA VAL A 115 -5.11 2.28 -5.35
C VAL A 115 -6.30 1.34 -5.55
N PHE A 116 -6.72 0.64 -4.50
CA PHE A 116 -7.92 -0.21 -4.52
C PHE A 116 -9.12 0.40 -3.78
N ASP A 117 -9.03 1.67 -3.39
CA ASP A 117 -10.05 2.42 -2.64
C ASP A 117 -10.65 1.57 -1.51
N ARG A 118 -9.79 1.13 -0.60
CA ARG A 118 -10.09 0.31 0.59
C ARG A 118 -9.73 1.09 1.87
N GLY A 119 -10.49 0.86 2.93
CA GLY A 119 -10.28 1.48 4.22
C GLY A 119 -9.49 0.61 5.20
N ILE A 120 -9.32 1.13 6.41
CA ILE A 120 -8.70 0.40 7.52
C ILE A 120 -9.50 -0.88 7.82
N GLY A 121 -8.80 -2.01 7.90
CA GLY A 121 -9.39 -3.33 8.17
C GLY A 121 -10.02 -4.01 6.95
N ASP A 122 -10.08 -3.35 5.78
CA ASP A 122 -10.64 -3.96 4.57
C ASP A 122 -9.69 -4.93 3.86
N ILE A 123 -8.39 -4.69 3.95
CA ILE A 123 -7.33 -5.50 3.33
C ILE A 123 -6.09 -5.54 4.22
N PHE A 124 -5.30 -6.60 4.07
CA PHE A 124 -3.93 -6.64 4.55
C PHE A 124 -2.96 -6.35 3.42
N VAL A 125 -1.87 -5.64 3.74
CA VAL A 125 -0.82 -5.29 2.78
C VAL A 125 0.53 -5.73 3.33
N ALA A 126 1.16 -6.66 2.62
CA ALA A 126 2.55 -7.05 2.85
C ALA A 126 3.44 -6.35 1.82
N ARG A 127 4.59 -5.81 2.25
CA ARG A 127 5.48 -5.03 1.38
C ARG A 127 6.91 -5.52 1.45
N VAL A 128 7.50 -5.78 0.28
CA VAL A 128 8.93 -6.08 0.13
C VAL A 128 9.42 -5.53 -1.21
N ALA A 129 10.66 -5.04 -1.29
CA ALA A 129 11.17 -4.49 -2.54
C ALA A 129 11.23 -5.57 -3.63
N GLY A 130 10.46 -5.40 -4.72
CA GLY A 130 10.31 -6.40 -5.77
C GLY A 130 9.21 -7.44 -5.54
N ASN A 131 8.37 -7.28 -4.51
CA ASN A 131 7.11 -8.01 -4.30
C ASN A 131 7.20 -9.55 -4.45
N PHE A 132 8.31 -10.14 -4.00
CA PHE A 132 8.50 -11.59 -3.92
C PHE A 132 8.02 -12.14 -2.56
N GLU A 133 7.82 -13.44 -2.46
CA GLU A 133 7.47 -14.12 -1.22
C GLU A 133 8.69 -14.72 -0.51
N ASN A 134 8.62 -14.79 0.81
CA ASN A 134 9.57 -15.49 1.68
C ASN A 134 8.77 -16.14 2.83
N THR A 135 9.45 -16.77 3.80
CA THR A 135 8.77 -17.42 4.93
C THR A 135 7.82 -16.49 5.71
N ASP A 136 8.24 -15.26 6.00
CA ASP A 136 7.43 -14.31 6.77
C ASP A 136 6.21 -13.82 5.97
N ILE A 137 6.39 -13.59 4.67
CA ILE A 137 5.31 -13.18 3.76
C ILE A 137 4.30 -14.31 3.55
N LEU A 138 4.77 -15.55 3.36
CA LEU A 138 3.89 -16.72 3.23
C LEU A 138 3.09 -16.96 4.52
N GLY A 139 3.75 -16.93 5.68
CA GLY A 139 3.08 -17.06 6.98
C GLY A 139 2.05 -15.95 7.21
N SER A 140 2.34 -14.72 6.76
CA SER A 140 1.39 -13.61 6.82
C SER A 140 0.16 -13.83 5.93
N MET A 141 0.35 -14.38 4.71
CA MET A 141 -0.75 -14.73 3.81
C MET A 141 -1.58 -15.89 4.35
N GLU A 142 -0.94 -16.93 4.90
CA GLU A 142 -1.62 -18.05 5.56
C GLU A 142 -2.46 -17.58 6.74
N PHE A 143 -1.93 -16.67 7.55
CA PHE A 143 -2.68 -16.04 8.63
C PHE A 143 -3.88 -15.25 8.08
N ALA A 144 -3.68 -14.43 7.05
CA ALA A 144 -4.74 -13.63 6.44
C ALA A 144 -5.90 -14.51 5.92
N CYS A 145 -5.57 -15.58 5.19
CA CYS A 145 -6.56 -16.45 4.59
C CYS A 145 -7.15 -17.45 5.60
N LYS A 146 -6.30 -18.27 6.24
CA LYS A 146 -6.75 -19.40 7.06
C LYS A 146 -7.27 -18.98 8.43
N VAL A 147 -6.72 -17.91 9.01
CA VAL A 147 -7.09 -17.43 10.36
C VAL A 147 -8.05 -16.25 10.28
N SER A 148 -7.75 -15.25 9.45
CA SER A 148 -8.56 -14.01 9.36
C SER A 148 -9.65 -14.05 8.29
N GLY A 149 -9.74 -15.12 7.47
CA GLY A 149 -10.84 -15.34 6.54
C GLY A 149 -10.79 -14.57 5.22
N SER A 150 -9.65 -13.98 4.85
CA SER A 150 -9.47 -13.31 3.55
C SER A 150 -9.73 -14.25 2.38
N LYS A 151 -10.43 -13.75 1.37
CA LYS A 151 -10.91 -14.52 0.20
C LYS A 151 -10.02 -14.39 -1.03
N LEU A 152 -8.99 -13.53 -0.97
CA LEU A 152 -8.16 -13.21 -2.12
C LEU A 152 -6.72 -12.97 -1.69
N VAL A 153 -5.78 -13.59 -2.39
CA VAL A 153 -4.36 -13.23 -2.40
C VAL A 153 -4.09 -12.49 -3.70
N PHE A 154 -3.55 -11.27 -3.62
CA PHE A 154 -3.22 -10.46 -4.79
C PHE A 154 -1.73 -10.11 -4.79
N VAL A 155 -1.00 -10.48 -5.84
CA VAL A 155 0.39 -10.07 -6.04
C VAL A 155 0.42 -8.87 -6.99
N LEU A 156 0.81 -7.71 -6.47
CA LEU A 156 0.84 -6.45 -7.20
C LEU A 156 2.28 -6.04 -7.52
N GLY A 157 2.67 -6.21 -8.80
CA GLY A 157 3.86 -5.59 -9.35
C GLY A 157 3.58 -4.15 -9.79
N HIS A 158 4.63 -3.41 -10.13
CA HIS A 158 4.48 -2.05 -10.65
C HIS A 158 5.57 -1.70 -11.67
N GLU A 159 5.27 -0.75 -12.53
CA GLU A 159 6.24 -0.24 -13.50
C GLU A 159 7.43 0.45 -12.82
N SER A 160 8.58 0.42 -13.49
CA SER A 160 9.81 1.09 -13.04
C SER A 160 10.30 0.68 -11.63
N CYS A 161 10.08 -0.58 -11.23
CA CYS A 161 10.52 -1.09 -9.95
C CYS A 161 12.06 -1.08 -9.82
N GLY A 162 12.57 -0.37 -8.81
CA GLY A 162 14.01 -0.26 -8.55
C GLY A 162 14.67 -1.60 -8.20
N ALA A 163 13.96 -2.49 -7.50
CA ALA A 163 14.47 -3.83 -7.19
C ALA A 163 14.57 -4.70 -8.45
N ILE A 164 13.59 -4.63 -9.35
CA ILE A 164 13.66 -5.34 -10.64
C ILE A 164 14.85 -4.84 -11.47
N ARG A 165 15.04 -3.51 -11.57
CA ARG A 165 16.21 -2.94 -12.25
C ARG A 165 17.52 -3.40 -11.62
N GLY A 166 17.63 -3.35 -10.29
CA GLY A 166 18.82 -3.81 -9.58
C GLY A 166 19.12 -5.30 -9.79
N ALA A 167 18.08 -6.14 -9.88
CA ALA A 167 18.25 -7.55 -10.20
C ALA A 167 18.75 -7.78 -11.63
N ILE A 168 18.22 -7.03 -12.60
CA ILE A 168 18.68 -7.06 -14.01
C ILE A 168 20.13 -6.60 -14.11
N ASP A 169 20.48 -5.49 -13.47
CA ASP A 169 21.82 -4.90 -13.51
C ASP A 169 22.84 -5.65 -12.63
N GLY A 170 22.42 -6.73 -11.96
CA GLY A 170 23.30 -7.56 -11.15
C GLY A 170 23.90 -6.82 -9.94
N VAL A 171 23.15 -5.90 -9.33
CA VAL A 171 23.63 -5.10 -8.19
C VAL A 171 24.03 -5.99 -7.01
N GLU A 172 25.25 -5.80 -6.52
CA GLU A 172 25.76 -6.46 -5.31
C GLU A 172 26.02 -5.44 -4.20
N LEU A 173 25.18 -5.43 -3.16
CA LEU A 173 25.28 -4.49 -2.04
C LEU A 173 24.66 -5.03 -0.75
N GLY A 174 25.47 -5.62 0.14
CA GLY A 174 25.00 -6.10 1.45
C GLY A 174 23.77 -7.00 1.37
N ASN A 175 22.76 -6.76 2.21
CA ASN A 175 21.51 -7.54 2.21
C ASN A 175 20.68 -7.37 0.93
N ILE A 176 20.94 -6.33 0.13
CA ILE A 176 20.25 -6.13 -1.16
C ILE A 176 20.62 -7.28 -2.11
N THR A 177 21.86 -7.77 -2.11
CA THR A 177 22.27 -8.89 -2.99
C THR A 177 21.42 -10.13 -2.76
N ALA A 178 21.25 -10.53 -1.50
CA ALA A 178 20.46 -11.70 -1.13
C ALA A 178 18.97 -11.49 -1.42
N MET A 179 18.46 -10.28 -1.20
CA MET A 179 17.10 -9.91 -1.53
C MET A 179 16.83 -10.03 -3.04
N LEU A 180 17.70 -9.45 -3.88
CA LEU A 180 17.58 -9.48 -5.35
C LEU A 180 17.70 -10.89 -5.93
N ALA A 181 18.35 -11.82 -5.22
CA ALA A 181 18.40 -13.23 -5.64
C ALA A 181 17.01 -13.88 -5.77
N ASN A 182 15.99 -13.38 -5.04
CA ASN A 182 14.61 -13.86 -5.17
C ASN A 182 13.95 -13.44 -6.50
N ILE A 183 14.47 -12.39 -7.14
CA ILE A 183 13.98 -11.84 -8.42
C ILE A 183 14.75 -12.46 -9.60
N LYS A 184 16.01 -12.88 -9.40
CA LYS A 184 16.88 -13.44 -10.45
C LYS A 184 16.20 -14.51 -11.33
N PRO A 185 15.40 -15.47 -10.81
CA PRO A 185 14.73 -16.44 -11.66
C PRO A 185 13.82 -15.80 -12.74
N ALA A 186 13.19 -14.65 -12.44
CA ALA A 186 12.38 -13.92 -13.41
C ALA A 186 13.21 -13.21 -14.49
N VAL A 187 14.46 -12.82 -14.16
CA VAL A 187 15.42 -12.29 -15.13
C VAL A 187 15.94 -13.42 -16.02
N GLU A 188 16.35 -14.53 -15.42
CA GLU A 188 16.90 -15.71 -16.10
C GLU A 188 15.91 -16.38 -17.04
N HIS A 189 14.60 -16.23 -16.79
CA HIS A 189 13.54 -16.64 -17.72
C HIS A 189 13.72 -16.03 -19.12
N PHE A 190 14.31 -14.84 -19.22
CA PHE A 190 14.56 -14.14 -20.48
C PHE A 190 16.04 -14.11 -20.88
N LYS A 191 16.84 -15.09 -20.46
CA LYS A 191 18.27 -15.17 -20.81
C LYS A 191 18.55 -15.13 -22.32
N ASP A 192 17.62 -15.64 -23.13
CA ASP A 192 17.71 -15.70 -24.60
C ASP A 192 17.07 -14.46 -25.28
N TYR A 193 16.73 -13.41 -24.54
CA TYR A 193 16.20 -12.16 -25.09
C TYR A 193 17.28 -11.44 -25.92
N GLU A 194 16.98 -11.17 -27.19
CA GLU A 194 17.91 -10.58 -28.16
C GLU A 194 18.19 -9.08 -27.95
N GLY A 195 17.35 -8.39 -27.19
CA GLY A 195 17.51 -6.97 -26.89
C GLY A 195 18.45 -6.69 -25.70
N GLU A 196 18.61 -5.41 -25.37
CA GLU A 196 19.49 -4.99 -24.27
C GLU A 196 18.93 -5.43 -22.91
N GLN A 197 19.62 -6.35 -22.22
CA GLN A 197 19.24 -6.87 -20.91
C GLN A 197 19.77 -5.99 -19.78
N THR A 198 19.29 -4.74 -19.73
CA THR A 198 19.66 -3.75 -18.71
C THR A 198 18.43 -3.18 -18.02
N GLY A 199 18.57 -2.76 -16.76
CA GLY A 199 17.56 -2.02 -16.00
C GLY A 199 17.23 -0.65 -16.62
N GLN A 200 17.98 -0.20 -17.62
CA GLN A 200 17.72 1.01 -18.39
C GLN A 200 16.80 0.75 -19.61
N ASN A 201 16.59 -0.51 -20.00
CA ASN A 201 15.66 -0.88 -21.07
C ASN A 201 14.24 -1.02 -20.48
N PRO A 202 13.32 -0.06 -20.74
CA PRO A 202 12.01 -0.07 -20.10
C PRO A 202 11.15 -1.28 -20.51
N GLU A 203 11.27 -1.76 -21.74
CA GLU A 203 10.52 -2.93 -22.21
C GLU A 203 10.99 -4.20 -21.53
N PHE A 204 12.31 -4.39 -21.39
CA PHE A 204 12.86 -5.52 -20.67
C PHE A 204 12.48 -5.50 -19.19
N VAL A 205 12.58 -4.34 -18.53
CA VAL A 205 12.12 -4.17 -17.13
C VAL A 205 10.65 -4.53 -16.99
N LYS A 206 9.79 -4.12 -17.93
CA LYS A 206 8.36 -4.45 -17.93
C LYS A 206 8.11 -5.96 -18.09
N MET A 207 8.84 -6.62 -18.98
CA MET A 207 8.77 -8.08 -19.16
C MET A 207 9.17 -8.83 -17.89
N VAL A 208 10.32 -8.48 -17.30
CA VAL A 208 10.81 -9.08 -16.06
C VAL A 208 9.85 -8.80 -14.89
N THR A 209 9.27 -7.60 -14.81
CA THR A 209 8.30 -7.26 -13.76
C THR A 209 7.06 -8.17 -13.82
N LYS A 210 6.50 -8.37 -15.03
CA LYS A 210 5.37 -9.29 -15.24
C LYS A 210 5.74 -10.71 -14.84
N GLN A 211 6.89 -11.19 -15.32
CA GLN A 211 7.35 -12.54 -15.00
C GLN A 211 7.62 -12.73 -13.51
N ASN A 212 8.11 -11.70 -12.81
CA ASN A 212 8.32 -11.76 -11.37
C ASN A 212 7.01 -11.91 -10.60
N VAL A 213 5.93 -11.24 -11.02
CA VAL A 213 4.59 -11.45 -10.42
C VAL A 213 4.10 -12.88 -10.65
N LEU A 214 4.19 -13.38 -11.88
CA LEU A 214 3.77 -14.75 -12.21
C LEU A 214 4.58 -15.80 -11.43
N ALA A 215 5.91 -15.67 -11.44
CA ALA A 215 6.79 -16.57 -10.69
C ALA A 215 6.53 -16.52 -9.18
N THR A 216 6.21 -15.35 -8.63
CA THR A 216 5.82 -15.21 -7.22
C THR A 216 4.53 -15.97 -6.92
N ILE A 217 3.51 -15.86 -7.78
CA ILE A 217 2.25 -16.62 -7.64
C ILE A 217 2.52 -18.12 -7.66
N ASP A 218 3.33 -18.61 -8.60
CA ASP A 218 3.67 -20.02 -8.70
C ASP A 218 4.40 -20.52 -7.46
N ARG A 219 5.32 -19.71 -6.91
CA ARG A 219 6.02 -20.05 -5.67
C ARG A 219 5.13 -19.98 -4.44
N ILE A 220 4.15 -19.07 -4.37
CA ILE A 220 3.13 -19.09 -3.31
C ILE A 220 2.40 -20.44 -3.30
N ARG A 221 1.92 -20.89 -4.47
CA ARG A 221 1.26 -22.20 -4.63
C ARG A 221 2.18 -23.36 -4.30
N THR A 222 3.46 -23.26 -4.64
CA THR A 222 4.45 -24.33 -4.41
C THR A 222 4.85 -24.43 -2.94
N ASN A 223 5.06 -23.29 -2.28
CA ASN A 223 5.67 -23.20 -0.96
C ASN A 223 4.65 -23.10 0.18
N SER A 224 3.37 -22.86 -0.11
CA SER A 224 2.28 -22.91 0.87
C SER A 224 1.23 -23.96 0.48
N PRO A 225 1.32 -25.18 1.04
CA PRO A 225 0.27 -26.19 0.88
C PRO A 225 -1.10 -25.70 1.36
N ILE A 226 -1.14 -24.85 2.39
CA ILE A 226 -2.38 -24.29 2.96
C ILE A 226 -3.08 -23.41 1.92
N LEU A 227 -2.38 -22.41 1.36
CA LEU A 227 -2.98 -21.50 0.38
C LEU A 227 -3.37 -22.23 -0.91
N LYS A 228 -2.54 -23.19 -1.35
CA LYS A 228 -2.85 -24.04 -2.49
C LYS A 228 -4.12 -24.86 -2.28
N GLU A 229 -4.28 -25.51 -1.13
CA GLU A 229 -5.47 -26.29 -0.81
C GLU A 229 -6.72 -25.41 -0.78
N MET A 230 -6.65 -24.25 -0.12
CA MET A 230 -7.75 -23.29 -0.06
C MET A 230 -8.15 -22.77 -1.45
N GLU A 231 -7.18 -22.50 -2.34
CA GLU A 231 -7.46 -22.10 -3.72
C GLU A 231 -8.15 -23.23 -4.50
N GLN A 232 -7.68 -24.47 -4.36
CA GLN A 232 -8.28 -25.64 -5.02
C GLN A 232 -9.71 -25.93 -4.54
N GLN A 233 -10.03 -25.60 -3.29
CA GLN A 233 -11.37 -25.72 -2.71
C GLN A 233 -12.29 -24.55 -3.12
N GLY A 234 -11.74 -23.49 -3.72
CA GLY A 234 -12.49 -22.28 -4.07
C GLY A 234 -12.73 -21.33 -2.89
N ASP A 235 -12.08 -21.57 -1.75
CA ASP A 235 -12.19 -20.71 -0.55
C ASP A 235 -11.49 -19.36 -0.76
N ILE A 236 -10.42 -19.37 -1.55
CA ILE A 236 -9.66 -18.20 -1.96
C ILE A 236 -9.34 -18.22 -3.44
N LYS A 237 -8.85 -17.11 -3.96
CA LYS A 237 -8.20 -17.03 -5.28
C LYS A 237 -6.85 -16.35 -5.17
N ILE A 238 -5.87 -16.78 -5.97
CA ILE A 238 -4.56 -16.14 -6.06
C ILE A 238 -4.43 -15.49 -7.44
N VAL A 239 -4.24 -14.17 -7.49
CA VAL A 239 -4.17 -13.40 -8.74
C VAL A 239 -3.02 -12.42 -8.77
N GLY A 240 -2.65 -11.98 -9.97
CA GLY A 240 -1.59 -11.00 -10.20
C GLY A 240 -2.06 -9.76 -10.95
N GLY A 241 -1.39 -8.64 -10.73
CA GLY A 241 -1.61 -7.42 -11.49
C GLY A 241 -0.37 -6.54 -11.56
N ILE A 242 -0.36 -5.62 -12.52
CA ILE A 242 0.67 -4.60 -12.70
C ILE A 242 0.05 -3.22 -12.54
N TYR A 243 0.56 -2.45 -11.58
CA TYR A 243 0.24 -1.05 -11.38
C TYR A 243 1.04 -0.16 -12.33
N ASN A 244 0.33 0.64 -13.12
CA ASN A 244 0.89 1.69 -13.95
C ASN A 244 1.01 2.98 -13.13
N MET A 245 2.23 3.47 -12.99
CA MET A 245 2.56 4.57 -12.08
C MET A 245 2.06 5.94 -12.57
N ASP A 246 1.85 6.09 -13.88
CA ASP A 246 1.45 7.35 -14.50
C ASP A 246 -0.08 7.54 -14.47
N THR A 247 -0.82 6.45 -14.68
CA THR A 247 -2.28 6.47 -14.81
C THR A 247 -3.00 6.01 -13.55
N GLY A 248 -2.31 5.29 -12.66
CA GLY A 248 -2.92 4.65 -11.50
C GLY A 248 -3.67 3.35 -11.81
N THR A 249 -3.66 2.90 -13.07
CA THR A 249 -4.40 1.71 -13.51
C THR A 249 -3.70 0.43 -13.06
N VAL A 250 -4.46 -0.53 -12.53
CA VAL A 250 -4.00 -1.90 -12.32
C VAL A 250 -4.47 -2.77 -13.49
N THR A 251 -3.51 -3.27 -14.27
CA THR A 251 -3.78 -4.26 -15.33
C THR A 251 -3.65 -5.66 -14.75
N MET A 252 -4.70 -6.46 -14.85
CA MET A 252 -4.65 -7.86 -14.42
C MET A 252 -3.70 -8.67 -15.29
N LEU A 253 -2.98 -9.59 -14.66
CA LEU A 253 -2.31 -10.69 -15.35
C LEU A 253 -3.29 -11.86 -15.31
N GLU A 254 -4.10 -12.00 -16.34
CA GLU A 254 -5.03 -13.13 -16.43
C GLU A 254 -4.30 -14.41 -16.90
N GLU A 255 -4.80 -15.54 -16.40
CA GLU A 255 -4.24 -16.91 -16.47
C GLU A 255 -4.24 -17.52 -17.88
#